data_AF-A0A8T5TEZ1-F1
#
_entry.id   AF-A0A8T5TEZ1-F1
#
_cell.length_a   1.000
_cell.length_b   1.000
_cell.length_c   1.000
_cell.angle_alpha   90.00
_cell.angle_beta   90.00
_cell.angle_gamma   90.00
#
_symmetry.space_group_name_H-M   'P 1'
#
loop_
_entity.id
_entity.type
_entity.pdbx_description
1 polymer ?
#
loop_
_entity_poly.entity_id
_entity_poly.type
_entity_poly.pdbx_seq_one_letter_code
_entity_poly.pdbx_strand_id
1 'polypeptide(L)'
;MVKDRYYSKEKYEAPMETFGVGIVFIIVGVISLVLNTIHFDFIGLSYWGYWLFIPAFFIMIGGFTQINTNRKFQKAVRVALMDRDFQGNHKLEDIALEVGIKPKDVLRVLVDLRDKGFVKYKFNSNTGEIELGKGVEYKVSTDFIPPPKKIEAPLPAHDKNYCVYCGQQLSESAQFCENCGSKI
;
A
#
# COMPACT_ATOMS: atom_id res chain seq x y z
N MET A 1 -17.05 9.96 21.82
CA MET A 1 -16.09 11.08 21.72
C MET A 1 -14.88 10.58 20.95
N VAL A 2 -14.67 11.05 19.72
CA VAL A 2 -13.53 10.65 18.88
C VAL A 2 -12.30 11.36 19.47
N LYS A 3 -11.47 10.61 20.19
CA LYS A 3 -10.17 11.07 20.69
C LYS A 3 -9.34 11.48 19.46
N ASP A 4 -8.84 12.71 19.41
CA ASP A 4 -8.02 13.19 18.29
C ASP A 4 -6.79 12.30 18.13
N ARG A 5 -6.83 11.41 17.13
CA ARG A 5 -5.76 10.45 16.86
C ARG A 5 -4.72 11.12 15.97
N TYR A 6 -3.53 11.34 16.53
CA TYR A 6 -2.39 11.89 15.81
C TYR A 6 -1.76 10.82 14.93
N TYR A 7 -2.19 10.74 13.67
CA TYR A 7 -1.55 9.91 12.66
C TYR A 7 -0.56 10.73 11.83
N SER A 8 0.56 10.11 11.44
CA SER A 8 1.43 10.69 10.42
C SER A 8 0.64 11.02 9.15
N LYS A 9 0.94 12.18 8.54
CA LYS A 9 0.34 12.60 7.26
C LYS A 9 0.86 11.77 6.08
N GLU A 10 2.03 11.15 6.23
CA GLU A 10 2.68 10.31 5.23
C GLU A 10 1.90 8.99 5.02
N LYS A 11 1.82 8.52 3.77
CA LYS A 11 1.07 7.33 3.36
C LYS A 11 2.00 6.26 2.82
N TYR A 12 1.63 4.98 3.01
CA TYR A 12 2.32 3.86 2.39
C TYR A 12 1.78 3.66 0.96
N GLU A 13 2.63 3.93 -0.03
CA GLU A 13 2.27 3.91 -1.46
C GLU A 13 3.38 3.23 -2.26
N ALA A 14 3.01 2.39 -3.24
CA ALA A 14 3.99 1.72 -4.09
C ALA A 14 4.64 2.74 -5.04
N PRO A 15 5.97 2.92 -5.04
CA PRO A 15 6.63 3.97 -5.82
C PRO A 15 6.75 3.65 -7.32
N MET A 16 6.22 2.51 -7.78
CA MET A 16 6.46 1.96 -9.12
C MET A 16 6.04 2.93 -10.25
N GLU A 17 4.95 3.68 -10.03
CA GLU A 17 4.41 4.62 -11.03
C GLU A 17 5.29 5.86 -11.21
N THR A 18 5.78 6.44 -10.11
CA THR A 18 6.65 7.63 -10.11
C THR A 18 7.96 7.37 -10.85
N PHE A 19 8.57 6.21 -10.64
CA PHE A 19 9.81 5.84 -11.33
C PHE A 19 9.59 5.58 -12.82
N GLY A 20 8.45 4.99 -13.21
CA GLY A 20 8.14 4.72 -14.62
C GLY A 20 8.14 5.99 -15.47
N VAL A 21 7.47 7.04 -15.00
CA VAL A 21 7.42 8.33 -15.69
C VAL A 21 8.79 8.99 -15.77
N GLY A 22 9.56 8.97 -14.67
CA GLY A 22 10.92 9.51 -14.64
C GLY A 22 11.86 8.83 -15.64
N ILE A 23 11.80 7.49 -15.72
CA ILE A 23 12.62 6.69 -16.66
C ILE A 23 12.26 7.02 -18.11
N VAL A 24 10.97 7.16 -18.43
CA VAL A 24 10.54 7.53 -19.79
C VAL A 24 11.13 8.88 -20.21
N PHE A 25 11.11 9.89 -19.33
CA PHE A 25 11.70 11.19 -19.64
C PHE A 25 13.22 11.13 -19.84
N ILE A 26 13.92 10.29 -19.06
CA ILE A 26 15.37 10.05 -19.26
C ILE A 26 15.61 9.42 -20.64
N ILE A 27 14.84 8.39 -21.00
CA ILE A 27 14.98 7.71 -22.31
C ILE A 27 14.75 8.69 -23.45
N VAL A 28 13.70 9.50 -23.39
CA VAL A 28 13.41 10.51 -24.43
C VAL A 28 14.53 11.57 -24.48
N GLY A 29 15.05 12.01 -23.33
CA GLY A 29 16.18 12.93 -23.27
C GLY A 29 17.47 12.35 -23.88
N VAL A 30 17.74 11.06 -23.67
CA VAL A 30 18.89 10.36 -24.29
C VAL A 30 18.70 10.24 -25.80
N ILE A 31 17.50 9.86 -26.26
CA ILE A 31 17.17 9.80 -27.69
C ILE A 31 17.35 11.18 -28.35
N SER A 32 16.94 12.25 -27.67
CA SER A 32 17.14 13.63 -28.12
C SER A 32 18.61 13.97 -28.36
N LEU A 33 19.52 13.58 -27.46
CA LEU A 33 20.97 13.79 -27.63
C LEU A 33 21.55 13.01 -28.82
N VAL A 34 21.07 11.78 -29.03
CA VAL A 34 21.48 10.93 -30.16
C VAL A 34 21.01 11.54 -31.48
N LEU A 35 19.76 11.99 -31.57
CA LEU A 35 19.20 12.62 -32.77
C LEU A 35 19.90 13.94 -33.12
N ASN A 36 20.23 14.75 -32.10
CA ASN A 36 21.03 15.96 -32.28
C ASN A 36 22.42 15.66 -32.88
N THR A 37 23.04 14.54 -32.46
CA THR A 37 24.35 14.10 -32.98
C THR A 37 24.29 13.68 -34.46
N ILE A 38 23.18 13.09 -34.90
CA ILE A 38 22.98 12.62 -36.28
C ILE A 38 22.45 13.74 -37.20
N HIS A 39 22.27 14.96 -36.66
CA HIS A 39 21.62 16.09 -37.34
C HIS A 39 20.25 15.72 -37.95
N PHE A 40 19.51 14.84 -37.28
CA PHE A 40 18.19 14.40 -37.69
C PHE A 40 17.13 15.06 -36.80
N ASP A 41 16.32 15.93 -37.38
CA ASP A 41 15.28 16.64 -36.66
C ASP A 41 13.94 15.92 -36.76
N PHE A 42 13.56 15.26 -35.67
CA PHE A 42 12.21 14.73 -35.48
C PHE A 42 11.42 15.69 -34.58
N ILE A 43 10.51 16.49 -35.16
CA ILE A 43 9.56 17.35 -34.40
C ILE A 43 10.27 18.31 -33.41
N GLY A 44 11.50 18.75 -33.72
CA GLY A 44 12.28 19.62 -32.81
C GLY A 44 12.74 18.94 -31.51
N LEU A 45 12.64 17.61 -31.42
CA LEU A 45 13.07 16.83 -30.26
C LEU A 45 14.57 16.95 -30.01
N SER A 46 15.39 17.15 -31.05
CA SER A 46 16.84 17.40 -30.97
C SER A 46 17.18 18.66 -30.18
N TYR A 47 16.37 19.71 -30.31
CA TYR A 47 16.59 21.00 -29.65
C TYR A 47 15.93 21.07 -28.26
N TRP A 48 14.71 20.57 -28.07
CA TRP A 48 14.00 20.73 -26.79
C TRP A 48 14.08 19.50 -25.86
N GLY A 49 14.38 18.32 -26.39
CA GLY A 49 14.33 17.08 -25.62
C GLY A 49 15.34 16.98 -24.48
N TYR A 50 16.47 17.69 -24.54
CA TYR A 50 17.43 17.74 -23.42
C TYR A 50 16.84 18.41 -22.17
N TRP A 51 15.82 19.26 -22.32
CA TRP A 51 15.17 19.91 -21.19
C TRP A 51 14.38 18.93 -20.31
N LEU A 52 14.02 17.75 -20.85
CA LEU A 52 13.30 16.70 -20.13
C LEU A 52 14.13 16.04 -19.00
N PHE A 53 15.45 16.23 -18.97
CA PHE A 53 16.27 15.77 -17.85
C PHE A 53 15.94 16.49 -16.54
N ILE A 54 15.53 17.76 -16.60
CA ILE A 54 15.18 18.58 -15.43
C ILE A 54 13.97 18.00 -14.68
N PRO A 55 12.78 17.83 -15.30
CA PRO A 55 11.64 17.22 -14.61
C PRO A 55 11.92 15.76 -14.21
N ALA A 56 12.66 15.00 -15.03
CA ALA A 56 13.06 13.64 -14.67
C ALA A 56 13.86 13.59 -13.35
N PHE A 57 14.80 14.52 -13.17
CA PHE A 57 15.61 14.61 -11.95
C PHE A 57 14.76 14.82 -10.69
N PHE A 58 13.82 15.76 -10.72
CA PHE A 58 12.93 16.01 -9.58
C PHE A 58 11.98 14.84 -9.30
N ILE A 59 11.46 14.19 -10.34
CA ILE A 59 10.62 12.98 -10.21
C ILE A 59 11.41 11.85 -9.52
N MET A 60 12.66 11.64 -9.93
CA MET A 60 13.52 10.62 -9.31
C MET A 60 13.77 10.92 -7.83
N ILE A 61 14.05 12.17 -7.46
CA ILE A 61 14.21 12.57 -6.05
C ILE A 61 12.94 12.25 -5.24
N GLY A 62 11.76 12.59 -5.78
CA GLY A 62 10.47 12.27 -5.15
C GLY A 62 10.25 10.76 -4.98
N GLY A 63 10.64 9.96 -5.97
CA GLY A 63 10.60 8.49 -5.84
C GLY A 63 11.51 7.97 -4.72
N PHE A 64 12.71 8.55 -4.56
CA PHE A 64 13.64 8.15 -3.49
C PHE A 64 13.11 8.47 -2.09
N THR A 65 12.47 9.63 -1.89
CA THR A 65 11.87 9.97 -0.58
C THR A 65 10.74 9.00 -0.22
N GLN A 66 9.92 8.62 -1.20
CA GLN A 66 8.84 7.65 -1.03
C GLN A 66 9.35 6.25 -0.65
N ILE A 67 10.42 5.77 -1.30
CA ILE A 67 11.08 4.51 -0.91
C ILE A 67 11.55 4.58 0.54
N ASN A 68 12.16 5.70 0.95
CA ASN A 68 12.68 5.84 2.31
C ASN A 68 11.56 5.83 3.36
N THR A 69 10.45 6.54 3.10
CA THR A 69 9.26 6.52 3.97
C THR A 69 8.67 5.11 4.09
N ASN A 70 8.51 4.38 2.97
CA ASN A 70 8.03 3.00 3.01
C ASN A 70 8.94 2.09 3.84
N ARG A 71 10.26 2.23 3.69
CA ARG A 71 11.24 1.48 4.50
C ARG A 71 11.13 1.82 5.99
N LYS A 72 10.88 3.08 6.35
CA LYS A 72 10.65 3.48 7.75
C LYS A 72 9.39 2.83 8.32
N PHE A 73 8.28 2.84 7.60
CA PHE A 73 7.03 2.20 8.02
C PHE A 73 7.17 0.70 8.20
N GLN A 74 7.84 0.01 7.28
CA GLN A 74 8.12 -1.42 7.40
C GLN A 74 8.96 -1.74 8.65
N LYS A 75 10.01 -0.94 8.91
CA LYS A 75 10.84 -1.09 10.10
C LYS A 75 10.03 -0.87 11.38
N ALA A 76 9.22 0.18 11.42
CA ALA A 76 8.47 0.55 12.62
C ALA A 76 7.41 -0.51 12.98
N VAL A 77 6.66 -1.00 11.99
CA VAL A 77 5.73 -2.12 12.19
C VAL A 77 6.48 -3.40 12.58
N ARG A 78 7.61 -3.70 11.95
CA ARG A 78 8.42 -4.88 12.30
C ARG A 78 8.90 -4.84 13.75
N VAL A 79 9.39 -3.69 14.23
CA VAL A 79 9.82 -3.52 15.63
C VAL A 79 8.65 -3.73 16.58
N ALA A 80 7.50 -3.11 16.31
CA ALA A 80 6.29 -3.30 17.12
C ALA A 80 5.85 -4.79 17.17
N LEU A 81 6.02 -5.54 16.08
CA LEU A 81 5.75 -6.98 16.07
C LEU A 81 6.80 -7.81 16.83
N MET A 82 8.07 -7.38 16.80
CA MET A 82 9.16 -8.03 17.54
C MET A 82 8.96 -7.87 19.05
N ASP A 83 8.51 -6.71 19.51
CA ASP A 83 8.21 -6.46 20.94
C ASP A 83 7.06 -7.37 21.47
N ARG A 84 6.33 -8.03 20.56
CA ARG A 84 5.23 -8.95 20.85
C ARG A 84 5.55 -10.42 20.51
N ASP A 85 6.83 -10.74 20.31
CA ASP A 85 7.32 -12.09 19.97
C ASP A 85 6.69 -12.75 18.72
N PHE A 86 6.07 -11.95 17.83
CA PHE A 86 5.28 -12.46 16.69
C PHE A 86 4.17 -13.44 17.09
N GLN A 87 3.63 -13.34 18.32
CA GLN A 87 2.61 -14.25 18.83
C GLN A 87 1.44 -13.50 19.49
N GLY A 88 0.30 -14.20 19.53
CA GLY A 88 -0.91 -13.72 20.20
C GLY A 88 -1.88 -12.94 19.31
N ASN A 89 -2.98 -12.54 19.93
CA ASN A 89 -4.04 -11.76 19.29
C ASN A 89 -3.90 -10.31 19.74
N HIS A 90 -3.67 -9.40 18.79
CA HIS A 90 -3.51 -7.97 19.07
C HIS A 90 -4.45 -7.17 18.17
N LYS A 91 -5.04 -6.09 18.70
CA LYS A 91 -5.86 -5.20 17.88
C LYS A 91 -4.98 -4.43 16.91
N LEU A 92 -5.43 -4.33 15.66
CA LEU A 92 -4.73 -3.56 14.63
C LEU A 92 -4.58 -2.09 15.04
N GLU A 93 -5.57 -1.54 15.75
CA GLU A 93 -5.57 -0.17 16.24
C GLU A 93 -4.46 0.10 17.24
N ASP A 94 -4.14 -0.86 18.11
CA ASP A 94 -3.12 -0.69 19.14
C ASP A 94 -1.73 -0.59 18.50
N ILE A 95 -1.48 -1.44 17.50
CA ILE A 95 -0.25 -1.39 16.68
C ILE A 95 -0.19 -0.07 15.90
N ALA A 96 -1.31 0.36 15.33
CA ALA A 96 -1.40 1.62 14.59
C ALA A 96 -1.09 2.84 15.48
N LEU A 97 -1.58 2.84 16.72
CA LEU A 97 -1.35 3.91 17.69
C LEU A 97 0.11 3.95 18.16
N GLU A 98 0.70 2.79 18.43
CA GLU A 98 2.11 2.70 18.85
C GLU A 98 3.07 3.17 17.75
N VAL A 99 2.81 2.76 16.51
CA VAL A 99 3.67 3.08 15.37
C VAL A 99 3.38 4.48 14.81
N GLY A 100 2.24 5.10 15.17
CA GLY A 100 1.83 6.42 14.68
C GLY A 100 1.39 6.42 13.21
N ILE A 101 0.94 5.28 12.69
CA ILE A 101 0.52 5.08 11.30
C ILE A 101 -0.96 4.70 11.27
N LYS A 102 -1.68 5.02 10.20
CA LYS A 102 -3.10 4.66 10.06
C LYS A 102 -3.28 3.13 10.02
N PRO A 103 -4.35 2.56 10.62
CA PRO A 103 -4.61 1.11 10.61
C PRO A 103 -4.55 0.48 9.21
N LYS A 104 -5.07 1.16 8.19
CA LYS A 104 -5.02 0.70 6.80
C LYS A 104 -3.59 0.55 6.26
N ASP A 105 -2.69 1.46 6.64
CA ASP A 105 -1.32 1.50 6.15
C ASP A 105 -0.48 0.47 6.91
N VAL A 106 -0.77 0.23 8.20
CA VAL A 106 -0.25 -0.92 8.95
C VAL A 106 -0.66 -2.23 8.28
N LEU A 107 -1.94 -2.39 7.90
CA LEU A 107 -2.41 -3.59 7.22
C LEU A 107 -1.67 -3.81 5.88
N ARG A 108 -1.45 -2.76 5.08
CA ARG A 108 -0.65 -2.85 3.85
C ARG A 108 0.79 -3.29 4.12
N VAL A 109 1.42 -2.73 5.15
CA VAL A 109 2.77 -3.12 5.58
C VAL A 109 2.79 -4.58 6.04
N LEU A 110 1.79 -5.04 6.78
CA LEU A 110 1.68 -6.44 7.21
C LEU A 110 1.56 -7.40 6.01
N VAL A 111 0.75 -7.05 5.01
CA VAL A 111 0.64 -7.85 3.76
C VAL A 111 2.00 -7.97 3.09
N ASP A 112 2.75 -6.86 2.96
CA ASP A 112 4.09 -6.85 2.35
C ASP A 112 5.12 -7.64 3.18
N LEU A 113 5.08 -7.54 4.51
CA LEU A 113 5.93 -8.33 5.41
C LEU A 113 5.60 -9.83 5.34
N ARG A 114 4.33 -10.19 5.14
CA ARG A 114 3.89 -11.58 4.94
C ARG A 114 4.34 -12.13 3.60
N ASP A 115 4.25 -11.35 2.53
CA ASP A 115 4.73 -11.73 1.19
C ASP A 115 6.24 -12.00 1.20
N LYS A 116 7.00 -11.17 1.94
CA LYS A 116 8.44 -11.38 2.19
C LYS A 116 8.76 -12.53 3.16
N GLY A 117 7.76 -13.19 3.73
CA GLY A 117 7.92 -14.30 4.67
C GLY A 117 8.38 -13.91 6.08
N PHE A 118 8.39 -12.62 6.44
CA PHE A 118 8.82 -12.15 7.76
C PHE A 118 7.78 -12.38 8.86
N VAL A 119 6.49 -12.39 8.51
CA VAL A 119 5.38 -12.46 9.47
C VAL A 119 4.28 -13.38 8.94
N LYS A 120 3.81 -14.30 9.78
CA LYS A 120 2.59 -15.07 9.53
C LYS A 120 1.48 -14.50 10.39
N TYR A 121 0.39 -14.09 9.76
CA TYR A 121 -0.75 -13.54 10.48
C TYR A 121 -2.08 -13.87 9.80
N LYS A 122 -3.14 -13.91 10.60
CA LYS A 122 -4.53 -13.98 10.16
C LYS A 122 -5.29 -12.77 10.69
N PHE A 123 -6.08 -12.12 9.84
CA PHE A 123 -6.92 -10.98 10.23
C PHE A 123 -8.34 -11.48 10.50
N ASN A 124 -8.90 -11.15 11.66
CA ASN A 124 -10.29 -11.44 12.01
C ASN A 124 -11.14 -10.19 11.77
N SER A 125 -11.99 -10.23 10.73
CA SER A 125 -12.84 -9.10 10.37
C SER A 125 -13.96 -8.80 11.37
N ASN A 126 -14.26 -9.70 12.30
CA ASN A 126 -15.32 -9.49 13.28
C ASN A 126 -14.82 -8.70 14.50
N THR A 127 -13.56 -8.94 14.90
CA THR A 127 -12.96 -8.34 16.11
C THR A 127 -11.95 -7.24 15.80
N GLY A 128 -11.46 -7.14 14.55
CA GLY A 128 -10.36 -6.21 14.20
C GLY A 128 -8.99 -6.69 14.67
N GLU A 129 -8.90 -7.92 15.17
CA GLU A 129 -7.67 -8.49 15.72
C GLU A 129 -6.83 -9.18 14.65
N ILE A 130 -5.52 -9.09 14.85
CA ILE A 130 -4.51 -9.82 14.10
C ILE A 130 -4.01 -10.96 14.98
N GLU A 131 -4.21 -12.19 14.51
CA GLU A 131 -3.66 -13.40 15.13
C GLU A 131 -2.26 -13.64 14.54
N LEU A 132 -1.22 -13.33 15.31
CA LEU A 132 0.18 -13.50 14.91
C LEU A 132 0.64 -14.96 15.13
N GLY A 133 1.52 -15.46 14.26
CA GLY A 133 2.12 -16.79 14.37
C GLY A 133 1.29 -17.93 13.77
N LYS A 134 0.00 -17.71 13.51
CA LYS A 134 -0.82 -18.66 12.73
C LYS A 134 -0.53 -18.47 11.24
N GLY A 135 0.18 -19.42 10.66
CA GLY A 135 0.24 -19.56 9.21
C GLY A 135 -1.17 -19.77 8.67
N VAL A 136 -1.57 -19.01 7.66
CA VAL A 136 -2.74 -19.38 6.87
C VAL A 136 -2.30 -20.59 6.06
N GLU A 137 -2.61 -21.79 6.56
CA GLU A 137 -2.48 -23.00 5.76
C GLU A 137 -3.49 -22.87 4.62
N TYR A 138 -2.98 -22.48 3.46
CA TYR A 138 -3.78 -22.39 2.26
C TYR A 138 -4.14 -23.82 1.86
N LYS A 139 -5.28 -24.30 2.33
CA LYS A 139 -5.91 -25.47 1.73
C LYS A 139 -6.33 -25.04 0.33
N VAL A 140 -5.49 -25.36 -0.65
CA VAL A 140 -5.87 -25.31 -2.06
C VAL A 140 -7.14 -26.15 -2.14
N SER A 141 -8.30 -25.50 -2.32
CA SER A 141 -9.51 -26.24 -2.60
C SER A 141 -9.27 -26.96 -3.92
N THR A 142 -9.40 -28.28 -3.90
CA THR A 142 -9.30 -29.13 -5.11
C THR A 142 -10.33 -28.72 -6.15
N ASP A 143 -11.41 -28.06 -5.70
CA ASP A 143 -12.37 -27.39 -6.55
C ASP A 143 -11.98 -25.91 -6.62
N PHE A 144 -11.26 -25.53 -7.67
CA PHE A 144 -11.17 -24.14 -8.07
C PHE A 144 -12.56 -23.71 -8.54
N ILE A 145 -13.37 -23.16 -7.63
CA ILE A 145 -14.58 -22.44 -8.00
C ILE A 145 -14.09 -21.03 -8.35
N PRO A 146 -14.03 -20.64 -9.63
CA PRO A 146 -13.67 -19.28 -9.99
C PRO A 146 -14.62 -18.33 -9.23
N PRO A 147 -14.09 -17.34 -8.49
CA PRO A 147 -14.96 -16.35 -7.88
C PRO A 147 -15.82 -15.74 -8.99
N PRO A 148 -17.15 -15.64 -8.81
CA PRO A 148 -18.02 -15.12 -9.83
C PRO A 148 -17.51 -13.75 -10.26
N LYS A 149 -17.21 -13.61 -11.55
CA LYS A 149 -16.59 -12.43 -12.18
C LYS A 149 -17.40 -11.14 -11.96
N LYS A 150 -18.64 -11.28 -11.48
CA LYS A 150 -19.50 -10.25 -10.91
C LYS A 150 -20.04 -10.76 -9.58
N ILE A 151 -19.62 -10.10 -8.51
CA ILE A 151 -20.33 -10.13 -7.24
C ILE A 151 -21.53 -9.19 -7.43
N GLU A 152 -22.71 -9.73 -7.75
CA GLU A 152 -23.93 -8.93 -8.00
C GLU A 152 -24.45 -8.23 -6.74
N ALA A 153 -24.06 -8.73 -5.56
CA ALA A 153 -24.35 -8.13 -4.28
C ALA A 153 -23.10 -8.19 -3.39
N PRO A 154 -22.70 -7.09 -2.72
CA PRO A 154 -21.62 -7.09 -1.74
C PRO A 154 -21.81 -8.24 -0.75
N LEU A 155 -20.71 -8.90 -0.38
CA LEU A 155 -20.70 -9.88 0.71
C LEU A 155 -21.42 -9.24 1.91
N PRO A 156 -22.50 -9.85 2.46
CA PRO A 156 -23.23 -9.24 3.56
C PRO A 156 -22.28 -9.11 4.76
N ALA A 157 -21.94 -7.88 5.12
CA ALA A 157 -21.28 -7.55 6.38
C ALA A 157 -22.25 -6.87 7.36
N HIS A 158 -23.55 -7.16 7.22
CA HIS A 158 -24.48 -7.05 8.35
C HIS A 158 -23.89 -7.85 9.52
N ASP A 159 -23.59 -7.17 10.63
CA ASP A 159 -23.00 -7.68 11.87
C ASP A 159 -21.46 -7.65 12.00
N LYS A 160 -20.72 -6.98 11.11
CA LYS A 160 -19.28 -6.76 11.32
C LYS A 160 -18.97 -5.36 11.82
N ASN A 161 -18.26 -5.28 12.95
CA ASN A 161 -17.81 -4.01 13.52
C ASN A 161 -16.61 -3.40 12.79
N TYR A 162 -15.97 -4.14 11.87
CA TYR A 162 -14.77 -3.71 11.16
C TYR A 162 -14.86 -4.02 9.66
N CYS A 163 -14.34 -3.10 8.85
CA CYS A 163 -14.28 -3.25 7.41
C CYS A 163 -13.31 -4.36 7.00
N VAL A 164 -13.77 -5.31 6.19
CA VAL A 164 -12.94 -6.42 5.66
C VAL A 164 -11.80 -5.92 4.77
N TYR A 165 -12.01 -4.79 4.08
CA TYR A 165 -11.06 -4.27 3.10
C TYR A 165 -9.98 -3.35 3.70
N CYS A 166 -10.34 -2.52 4.69
CA CYS A 166 -9.42 -1.53 5.24
C CYS A 166 -9.14 -1.67 6.75
N GLY A 167 -9.86 -2.55 7.44
CA GLY A 167 -9.71 -2.79 8.88
C GLY A 167 -10.24 -1.67 9.77
N GLN A 168 -10.95 -0.66 9.23
CA GLN A 168 -11.51 0.42 10.04
C GLN A 168 -12.78 -0.01 10.76
N GLN A 169 -12.93 0.42 12.01
CA GLN A 169 -14.17 0.29 12.77
C GLN A 169 -15.34 0.99 12.05
N LEU A 170 -16.42 0.25 11.86
CA LEU A 170 -17.64 0.68 11.20
C LEU A 170 -18.61 1.28 12.22
N SER A 171 -19.34 2.31 11.82
CA SER A 171 -20.48 2.81 12.58
C SER A 171 -21.69 1.91 12.36
N GLU A 172 -22.50 1.71 13.41
CA GLU A 172 -23.59 0.71 13.47
C GLU A 172 -24.67 0.85 12.39
N SER A 173 -24.67 1.94 11.62
CA SER A 173 -25.63 2.24 10.55
C SER A 173 -25.00 2.61 9.20
N ALA A 174 -23.68 2.44 9.02
CA ALA A 174 -23.02 2.77 7.77
C ALA A 174 -23.27 1.72 6.69
N GLN A 175 -23.81 2.16 5.54
CA GLN A 175 -23.91 1.34 4.32
C GLN A 175 -22.58 1.28 3.53
N PHE A 176 -21.67 2.22 3.79
CA PHE A 176 -20.37 2.33 3.13
C PHE A 176 -19.29 2.70 4.14
N CYS A 177 -18.08 2.17 3.95
CA CYS A 177 -16.95 2.48 4.82
C CYS A 177 -16.44 3.91 4.55
N GLU A 178 -16.46 4.78 5.56
CA GLU A 178 -16.03 6.18 5.48
C GLU A 178 -14.57 6.38 5.01
N ASN A 179 -13.72 5.36 5.12
CA ASN A 179 -12.28 5.46 4.79
C ASN A 179 -11.87 4.76 3.50
N CYS A 180 -12.63 3.76 3.02
CA CYS A 180 -12.28 3.07 1.77
C CYS A 180 -13.41 3.05 0.73
N GLY A 181 -14.61 3.53 1.07
CA GLY A 181 -15.77 3.57 0.18
C GLY A 181 -16.35 2.19 -0.17
N SER A 182 -15.84 1.11 0.42
CA SER A 182 -16.39 -0.23 0.21
C SER A 182 -17.82 -0.30 0.77
N LYS A 183 -18.73 -0.90 0.02
CA LYS A 183 -20.07 -1.24 0.54
C LYS A 183 -19.95 -2.33 1.60
N ILE A 184 -20.64 -2.14 2.72
CA ILE A 184 -20.65 -2.99 3.92
C ILE A 184 -21.89 -3.90 3.84
#